data_AF-A0A966UVF5-F1
#
_entry.id   AF-A0A966UVF5-F1
#
_cell.length_a   1.000
_cell.length_b   1.000
_cell.length_c   1.000
_cell.angle_alpha   90.00
_cell.angle_beta   90.00
_cell.angle_gamma   90.00
#
_symmetry.space_group_name_H-M   'P 1'
#
loop_
_entity.id
_entity.type
_entity.pdbx_description
1 polymer ?
#
loop_
_entity_poly.entity_id
_entity_poly.type
_entity_poly.pdbx_seq_one_letter_code
_entity_poly.pdbx_strand_id
1 'polypeptide(L)'
;MKNYLNLKSLALISFLIPCSLLKLQGQETAGFSFSLEKDLELVGVPLQHPALASGQVTAVQSGPIIQWTPSFTDTSFGSALVSGSEYYAEIVGPTTHPWLGHRLELDETATRTRTDHALIPTASAWNTKWPADNSLVGATIEVHPHITLPYLADDTLLRRIQSGGENPKSFQFFLPFPGSASLAAQVNLSGGTLLWQQSTSARPLRSEELILPPG
;
A
#
# COMPACT_ATOMS: atom_id res chain seq x y z
N MET A 1 54.62 3.15 -26.31
CA MET A 1 54.65 2.44 -25.02
C MET A 1 53.71 3.15 -24.07
N LYS A 2 52.66 2.46 -23.62
CA LYS A 2 51.53 3.03 -22.86
C LYS A 2 51.89 3.10 -21.38
N ASN A 3 51.88 4.30 -20.81
CA ASN A 3 52.01 4.52 -19.38
C ASN A 3 50.64 4.32 -18.72
N TYR A 4 50.57 3.34 -17.82
CA TYR A 4 49.40 3.06 -17.00
C TYR A 4 49.34 4.06 -15.84
N LEU A 5 48.29 4.89 -15.81
CA LEU A 5 47.90 5.69 -14.65
C LEU A 5 47.17 4.79 -13.65
N ASN A 6 47.76 4.66 -12.46
CA ASN A 6 47.23 3.91 -11.33
C ASN A 6 46.20 4.77 -10.59
N LEU A 7 44.92 4.60 -10.92
CA LEU A 7 43.79 5.22 -10.19
C LEU A 7 43.48 4.40 -8.93
N LYS A 8 44.20 4.65 -7.84
CA LYS A 8 43.74 4.33 -6.48
C LYS A 8 43.37 5.62 -5.78
N SER A 9 42.09 5.98 -5.84
CA SER A 9 41.32 6.70 -4.81
C SER A 9 40.12 7.39 -5.48
N LEU A 10 39.00 6.67 -5.62
CA LEU A 10 37.70 7.31 -5.66
C LEU A 10 37.12 7.21 -4.26
N ALA A 11 37.04 8.34 -3.57
CA ALA A 11 36.28 8.49 -2.35
C ALA A 11 34.80 8.24 -2.68
N LEU A 12 34.25 7.16 -2.13
CA LEU A 12 32.82 6.89 -2.17
C LEU A 12 32.16 7.86 -1.17
N ILE A 13 31.70 9.01 -1.66
CA ILE A 13 30.82 9.90 -0.89
C ILE A 13 29.48 9.17 -0.79
N SER A 14 29.30 8.46 0.31
CA SER A 14 28.02 7.88 0.69
C SER A 14 27.14 9.02 1.20
N PHE A 15 26.18 9.46 0.38
CA PHE A 15 25.05 10.24 0.87
C PHE A 15 24.20 9.31 1.73
N LEU A 16 24.49 9.27 3.03
CA LEU A 16 23.52 8.84 4.03
C LEU A 16 22.44 9.92 4.09
N ILE A 17 21.41 9.76 3.26
CA ILE A 17 20.12 10.38 3.57
C ILE A 17 19.67 9.67 4.86
N PRO A 18 19.46 10.38 5.98
CA PRO A 18 18.85 9.76 7.13
C PRO A 18 17.43 9.38 6.72
N CYS A 19 17.24 8.11 6.35
CA CYS A 19 15.93 7.50 6.35
C CYS A 19 15.53 7.49 7.82
N SER A 20 14.69 8.45 8.20
CA SER A 20 14.15 8.54 9.55
C SER A 20 13.43 7.24 9.85
N LEU A 21 14.10 6.32 10.55
CA LEU A 21 13.50 5.22 11.29
C LEU A 21 12.70 5.84 12.45
N LEU A 22 11.64 6.59 12.13
CA LEU A 22 10.53 6.77 13.03
C LEU A 22 9.91 5.38 13.15
N LYS A 23 10.20 4.71 14.27
CA LYS A 23 9.42 3.54 14.68
C LYS A 23 7.96 3.96 14.68
N LEU A 24 7.20 3.54 13.66
CA LEU A 24 5.75 3.60 13.66
C LEU A 24 5.28 2.83 14.89
N GLN A 25 4.82 3.55 15.92
CA GLN A 25 4.40 2.95 17.19
C GLN A 25 3.16 2.05 17.06
N GLY A 26 2.57 1.90 15.87
CA GLY A 26 1.45 1.00 15.57
C GLY A 26 1.77 -0.16 14.63
N GLN A 27 3.03 -0.35 14.22
CA GLN A 27 3.37 -1.32 13.18
C GLN A 27 3.88 -2.62 13.79
N GLU A 28 3.01 -3.62 13.91
CA GLU A 28 3.50 -5.00 13.82
C GLU A 28 3.94 -5.21 12.37
N THR A 29 5.23 -5.48 12.18
CA THR A 29 5.82 -5.83 10.89
C THR A 29 5.26 -7.19 10.47
N ALA A 30 4.07 -7.20 9.87
CA ALA A 30 3.46 -8.42 9.37
C ALA A 30 4.22 -8.86 8.10
N GLY A 31 5.20 -9.74 8.27
CA GLY A 31 5.88 -10.37 7.14
C GLY A 31 4.89 -11.15 6.28
N PHE A 32 5.03 -11.07 4.97
CA PHE A 32 4.35 -11.96 4.02
C PHE A 32 5.38 -12.90 3.38
N SER A 33 4.95 -14.10 3.00
CA SER A 33 5.79 -15.09 2.34
C SER A 33 5.20 -15.46 0.98
N PHE A 34 6.06 -15.51 -0.04
CA PHE A 34 5.71 -16.05 -1.35
C PHE A 34 6.42 -17.38 -1.53
N SER A 35 5.70 -18.38 -2.05
CA SER A 35 6.30 -19.64 -2.45
C SER A 35 6.12 -19.81 -3.96
N LEU A 36 7.22 -19.65 -4.68
CA LEU A 36 7.35 -20.12 -6.06
C LEU A 36 7.86 -21.57 -5.96
N GLU A 37 7.43 -22.48 -6.86
CA GLU A 37 7.73 -23.92 -6.79
C GLU A 37 9.12 -24.30 -6.24
N LYS A 38 9.15 -25.38 -5.43
CA LYS A 38 10.28 -26.05 -4.74
C LYS A 38 11.62 -25.28 -4.76
N ASP A 39 12.01 -24.86 -3.56
CA ASP A 39 13.37 -24.44 -3.17
C ASP A 39 13.67 -22.93 -3.24
N LEU A 40 12.66 -22.06 -3.34
CA LEU A 40 12.84 -20.60 -3.21
C LEU A 40 11.96 -20.03 -2.08
N GLU A 41 12.61 -19.65 -0.98
CA GLU A 41 12.03 -18.83 0.09
C GLU A 41 12.35 -17.36 -0.18
N LEU A 42 11.31 -16.53 -0.34
CA LEU A 42 11.45 -15.10 -0.59
C LEU A 42 11.12 -14.32 0.69
N VAL A 43 12.10 -13.59 1.22
CA VAL A 43 11.92 -12.69 2.37
C VAL A 43 11.36 -11.37 1.88
N GLY A 44 10.18 -10.99 2.36
CA GLY A 44 9.56 -9.70 2.05
C GLY A 44 10.28 -8.53 2.74
N VAL A 45 10.46 -7.43 2.00
CA VAL A 45 10.86 -6.12 2.55
C VAL A 45 9.61 -5.25 2.59
N PRO A 46 9.39 -4.43 3.63
CA PRO A 46 8.32 -3.46 3.63
C PRO A 46 8.46 -2.50 2.45
N LEU A 47 7.44 -2.46 1.59
CA LEU A 47 7.33 -1.53 0.49
C LEU A 47 6.14 -0.62 0.76
N GLN A 48 6.32 0.68 0.55
CA GLN A 48 5.25 1.67 0.63
C GLN A 48 5.38 2.60 -0.58
N HIS A 49 4.24 2.96 -1.16
CA HIS A 49 4.21 3.99 -2.18
C HIS A 49 4.49 5.38 -1.56
N PRO A 50 5.15 6.28 -2.31
CA PRO A 50 5.23 7.67 -1.88
C PRO A 50 3.82 8.25 -1.69
N ALA A 51 3.67 9.14 -0.72
CA ALA A 51 2.39 9.83 -0.49
C ALA A 51 1.97 10.60 -1.74
N LEU A 52 0.69 10.51 -2.10
CA LEU A 52 0.09 11.33 -3.16
C LEU A 52 -0.03 12.80 -2.72
N ALA A 53 -0.34 12.99 -1.44
CA ALA A 53 -0.42 14.30 -0.81
C ALA A 53 -0.22 14.15 0.70
N SER A 54 0.25 15.22 1.31
CA SER A 54 0.33 15.39 2.76
C SER A 54 -0.45 16.62 3.17
N GLY A 55 -1.05 16.67 4.36
CA GLY A 55 -1.81 17.84 4.79
C GLY A 55 -2.26 17.78 6.23
N GLN A 56 -2.76 18.92 6.73
CA GLN A 56 -3.28 19.00 8.09
C GLN A 56 -4.80 18.83 8.12
N VAL A 57 -5.30 18.03 9.06
CA VAL A 57 -6.73 17.85 9.32
C VAL A 57 -7.28 19.08 10.05
N THR A 58 -8.28 19.72 9.45
CA THR A 58 -8.90 20.96 9.95
C THR A 58 -10.24 20.70 10.64
N ALA A 59 -10.98 19.68 10.23
CA ALA A 59 -12.23 19.27 10.86
C ALA A 59 -12.58 17.81 10.54
N VAL A 60 -13.39 17.19 11.39
CA VAL A 60 -14.09 15.94 11.09
C VAL A 60 -15.59 16.23 11.22
N GLN A 61 -16.36 15.94 10.17
CA GLN A 61 -17.80 16.23 10.14
C GLN A 61 -18.63 15.01 10.58
N SER A 62 -19.96 15.17 10.65
CA SER A 62 -20.88 14.05 10.90
C SER A 62 -20.96 13.14 9.67
N GLY A 63 -20.71 11.84 9.87
CA GLY A 63 -20.31 10.93 8.79
C GLY A 63 -18.80 11.07 8.56
N PRO A 64 -18.03 9.98 8.34
CA PRO A 64 -16.57 10.03 8.37
C PRO A 64 -16.04 10.84 7.18
N ILE A 65 -16.06 12.17 7.32
CA ILE A 65 -15.60 13.14 6.33
C ILE A 65 -14.51 13.93 7.03
N ILE A 66 -13.29 13.76 6.54
CA ILE A 66 -12.12 14.45 7.05
C ILE A 66 -11.86 15.65 6.14
N GLN A 67 -12.03 16.85 6.69
CA GLN A 67 -11.60 18.08 6.06
C GLN A 67 -10.14 18.31 6.38
N TRP A 68 -9.35 18.64 5.36
CA TRP A 68 -7.91 18.83 5.48
C TRP A 68 -7.39 19.85 4.49
N THR A 69 -6.17 20.34 4.72
CA THR A 69 -5.44 21.23 3.80
C THR A 69 -4.30 20.44 3.16
N PRO A 70 -4.51 19.86 1.97
CA PRO A 70 -3.47 19.11 1.27
C PRO A 70 -2.33 20.01 0.79
N SER A 71 -1.20 19.40 0.46
CA SER A 71 0.03 20.03 -0.01
C SER A 71 -0.12 20.77 -1.35
N PHE A 72 -1.20 20.50 -2.08
CA PHE A 72 -1.58 21.22 -3.29
C PHE A 72 -3.06 21.63 -3.22
N THR A 73 -3.37 22.82 -3.74
CA THR A 73 -4.74 23.38 -3.68
C THR A 73 -5.32 23.71 -5.05
N ASP A 74 -4.54 23.59 -6.12
CA ASP A 74 -4.93 24.05 -7.46
C ASP A 74 -5.99 23.13 -8.11
N THR A 75 -6.08 21.88 -7.65
CA THR A 75 -7.06 20.89 -8.10
C THR A 75 -7.56 20.07 -6.92
N SER A 76 -8.81 19.59 -6.96
CA SER A 76 -9.34 18.78 -5.87
C SER A 76 -8.50 17.51 -5.68
N PHE A 77 -8.28 17.10 -4.42
CA PHE A 77 -7.46 15.93 -4.10
C PHE A 77 -7.96 14.67 -4.81
N GLY A 78 -9.27 14.53 -4.98
CA GLY A 78 -9.88 13.39 -5.68
C GLY A 78 -9.34 13.15 -7.09
N SER A 79 -8.85 14.19 -7.79
CA SER A 79 -8.23 14.05 -9.11
C SER A 79 -6.88 13.32 -9.13
N ALA A 80 -6.22 13.20 -7.97
CA ALA A 80 -4.99 12.42 -7.81
C ALA A 80 -5.25 10.91 -7.63
N LEU A 81 -6.50 10.51 -7.39
CA LEU A 81 -6.87 9.10 -7.20
C LEU A 81 -7.11 8.40 -8.54
N VAL A 82 -6.62 7.17 -8.64
CA VAL A 82 -6.83 6.27 -9.76
C VAL A 82 -8.02 5.38 -9.45
N SER A 83 -8.99 5.35 -10.37
CA SER A 83 -10.20 4.55 -10.24
C SER A 83 -9.88 3.07 -10.00
N GLY A 84 -10.51 2.47 -8.98
CA GLY A 84 -10.35 1.06 -8.65
C GLY A 84 -9.06 0.69 -7.91
N SER A 85 -8.33 1.68 -7.38
CA SER A 85 -7.19 1.46 -6.49
C SER A 85 -7.60 1.61 -5.02
N GLU A 86 -6.90 0.91 -4.12
CA GLU A 86 -7.13 1.00 -2.67
C GLU A 86 -6.20 2.07 -2.06
N TYR A 87 -6.72 2.86 -1.12
CA TYR A 87 -6.00 3.97 -0.50
C TYR A 87 -6.20 4.00 1.01
N TYR A 88 -5.19 4.49 1.73
CA TYR A 88 -5.29 4.79 3.14
C TYR A 88 -4.68 6.15 3.47
N ALA A 89 -5.23 6.80 4.50
CA ALA A 89 -4.63 7.94 5.15
C ALA A 89 -3.85 7.48 6.39
N GLU A 90 -2.55 7.76 6.40
CA GLU A 90 -1.68 7.53 7.55
C GLU A 90 -1.50 8.82 8.34
N ILE A 91 -1.63 8.75 9.66
CA ILE A 91 -1.38 9.89 10.54
C ILE A 91 0.11 9.92 10.87
N VAL A 92 0.83 10.87 10.29
CA VAL A 92 2.30 10.99 10.39
C VAL A 92 2.75 12.07 11.38
N GLY A 93 1.83 12.87 11.91
CA GLY A 93 2.20 13.90 12.88
C GLY A 93 1.02 14.66 13.49
N PRO A 94 1.31 15.64 14.36
CA PRO A 94 2.59 15.81 15.06
C PRO A 94 2.93 14.61 15.97
N THR A 95 4.18 14.50 16.44
CA THR A 95 4.65 13.32 17.20
C THR A 95 3.94 13.09 18.54
N THR A 96 3.21 14.09 19.05
CA THR A 96 2.40 14.01 20.25
C THR A 96 0.93 13.70 19.97
N HIS A 97 0.55 13.55 18.69
CA HIS A 97 -0.85 13.39 18.31
C HIS A 97 -1.37 12.00 18.72
N PRO A 98 -2.56 11.90 19.35
CA PRO A 98 -3.12 10.62 19.81
C PRO A 98 -3.54 9.65 18.69
N TRP A 99 -3.40 10.09 17.44
CA TRP A 99 -3.61 9.27 16.25
C TRP A 99 -2.31 8.89 15.53
N LEU A 100 -1.14 9.34 16.00
CA LEU A 100 0.13 9.07 15.33
C LEU A 100 0.33 7.57 15.03
N GLY A 101 0.69 7.26 13.79
CA GLY A 101 0.92 5.90 13.31
C GLY A 101 -0.36 5.12 13.02
N HIS A 102 -1.55 5.67 13.27
CA HIS A 102 -2.79 5.04 12.88
C HIS A 102 -3.10 5.25 11.39
N ARG A 103 -3.93 4.36 10.85
CA ARG A 103 -4.33 4.33 9.44
C ARG A 103 -5.84 4.22 9.32
N LEU A 104 -6.37 4.91 8.31
CA LEU A 104 -7.77 4.94 7.93
C LEU A 104 -7.89 4.66 6.43
N GLU A 105 -8.51 3.54 6.07
CA GLU A 105 -8.89 3.21 4.69
C GLU A 105 -9.86 4.24 4.15
N LEU A 106 -9.66 4.61 2.88
CA LEU A 106 -10.49 5.58 2.19
C LEU A 106 -11.45 4.88 1.23
N ASP A 107 -12.70 5.33 1.20
CA ASP A 107 -13.59 5.07 0.08
C ASP A 107 -13.07 5.87 -1.13
N GLU A 108 -12.35 5.18 -2.02
CA GLU A 108 -11.77 5.77 -3.24
C GLU A 108 -12.84 6.49 -4.07
N THR A 109 -13.97 5.82 -4.31
CA THR A 109 -15.00 6.34 -5.21
C THR A 109 -15.67 7.56 -4.60
N ALA A 110 -16.03 7.52 -3.31
CA ALA A 110 -16.61 8.67 -2.63
C ALA A 110 -15.60 9.83 -2.55
N THR A 111 -14.35 9.56 -2.16
CA THR A 111 -13.30 10.58 -2.06
C THR A 111 -12.99 11.22 -3.41
N ARG A 112 -12.90 10.44 -4.50
CA ARG A 112 -12.63 10.94 -5.85
C ARG A 112 -13.70 11.93 -6.34
N THR A 113 -14.95 11.77 -5.91
CA THR A 113 -16.05 12.68 -6.28
C THR A 113 -16.06 13.99 -5.49
N ARG A 114 -15.20 14.14 -4.48
CA ARG A 114 -15.12 15.37 -3.67
C ARG A 114 -14.43 16.49 -4.43
N THR A 115 -15.04 17.67 -4.38
CA THR A 115 -14.48 18.91 -4.94
C THR A 115 -13.80 19.79 -3.88
N ASP A 116 -14.04 19.52 -2.60
CA ASP A 116 -13.51 20.28 -1.45
C ASP A 116 -12.26 19.64 -0.81
N HIS A 117 -11.61 18.71 -1.53
CA HIS A 117 -10.49 17.90 -1.05
C HIS A 117 -10.79 16.93 0.10
N ALA A 118 -12.01 16.89 0.64
CA ALA A 118 -12.29 16.06 1.80
C ALA A 118 -12.01 14.58 1.53
N LEU A 119 -11.51 13.88 2.56
CA LEU A 119 -11.32 12.43 2.52
C LEU A 119 -12.55 11.75 3.11
N ILE A 120 -12.94 10.62 2.53
CA ILE A 120 -14.07 9.82 3.01
C ILE A 120 -13.53 8.48 3.54
N PRO A 121 -13.14 8.39 4.83
CA PRO A 121 -12.81 7.11 5.44
C PRO A 121 -13.95 6.10 5.40
N THR A 122 -13.61 4.83 5.27
CA THR A 122 -14.55 3.71 5.29
C THR A 122 -14.18 2.67 6.34
N ALA A 123 -15.17 1.91 6.80
CA ALA A 123 -14.95 0.83 7.75
C ALA A 123 -14.21 -0.31 7.04
N SER A 124 -13.05 -0.70 7.59
CA SER A 124 -12.22 -1.76 7.05
C SER A 124 -11.49 -2.50 8.16
N ALA A 125 -11.16 -3.78 7.91
CA ALA A 125 -10.32 -4.57 8.79
C ALA A 125 -8.86 -4.08 8.81
N TRP A 126 -8.45 -3.29 7.81
CA TRP A 126 -7.12 -2.68 7.72
C TRP A 126 -6.98 -1.38 8.53
N ASN A 127 -8.08 -0.81 9.03
CA ASN A 127 -8.03 0.34 9.93
C ASN A 127 -7.36 -0.05 11.24
N THR A 128 -6.34 0.70 11.66
CA THR A 128 -5.71 0.49 12.97
C THR A 128 -6.36 1.31 14.08
N LYS A 129 -7.27 2.22 13.72
CA LYS A 129 -8.17 2.95 14.63
C LYS A 129 -9.41 3.39 13.87
N TRP A 130 -10.59 3.21 14.46
CA TRP A 130 -11.88 3.50 13.82
C TRP A 130 -12.97 3.74 14.88
N PRO A 131 -13.97 4.60 14.64
CA PRO A 131 -14.14 5.52 13.51
C PRO A 131 -13.30 6.80 13.65
N ALA A 132 -13.07 7.50 12.54
CA ALA A 132 -12.54 8.86 12.58
C ALA A 132 -13.48 9.77 13.41
N ASP A 133 -12.92 10.52 14.35
CA ASP A 133 -13.65 11.44 15.21
C ASP A 133 -12.90 12.78 15.36
N ASN A 134 -13.49 13.73 16.10
CA ASN A 134 -12.92 15.07 16.28
C ASN A 134 -11.54 15.08 16.97
N SER A 135 -11.11 13.99 17.61
CA SER A 135 -9.75 13.89 18.16
C SER A 135 -8.67 13.72 17.09
N LEU A 136 -9.05 13.59 15.81
CA LEU A 136 -8.15 13.61 14.65
C LEU A 136 -7.75 15.04 14.23
N VAL A 137 -8.50 16.06 14.66
CA VAL A 137 -8.24 17.46 14.26
C VAL A 137 -6.86 17.92 14.76
N GLY A 138 -6.08 18.54 13.87
CA GLY A 138 -4.70 18.93 14.14
C GLY A 138 -3.66 17.87 13.75
N ALA A 139 -4.10 16.67 13.33
CA ALA A 139 -3.22 15.68 12.74
C ALA A 139 -2.62 16.18 11.41
N THR A 140 -1.38 15.77 11.13
CA THR A 140 -0.83 15.73 9.78
C THR A 140 -1.01 14.32 9.24
N ILE A 141 -1.58 14.22 8.04
CA ILE A 141 -1.84 12.96 7.36
C ILE A 141 -1.13 12.92 6.01
N GLU A 142 -0.75 11.72 5.61
CA GLU A 142 -0.29 11.38 4.27
C GLU A 142 -1.25 10.36 3.66
N VAL A 143 -1.60 10.54 2.38
CA VAL A 143 -2.48 9.58 1.67
C VAL A 143 -1.64 8.75 0.71
N HIS A 144 -1.71 7.43 0.86
CA HIS A 144 -0.93 6.48 0.08
C HIS A 144 -1.85 5.50 -0.65
N PRO A 145 -1.51 5.10 -1.89
CA PRO A 145 -2.07 3.89 -2.46
C PRO A 145 -1.52 2.67 -1.73
N HIS A 146 -2.36 1.65 -1.56
CA HIS A 146 -1.89 0.33 -1.18
C HIS A 146 -1.09 -0.31 -2.29
N ILE A 147 -0.13 -1.14 -1.91
CA ILE A 147 0.49 -2.09 -2.82
C ILE A 147 -0.37 -3.34 -2.81
N THR A 148 -0.78 -3.82 -3.98
CA THR A 148 -1.56 -5.05 -4.12
C THR A 148 -0.76 -6.14 -4.83
N LEU A 149 -1.13 -7.40 -4.62
CA LEU A 149 -0.57 -8.52 -5.38
C LEU A 149 -0.71 -8.32 -6.90
N PRO A 150 -1.88 -7.93 -7.45
CA PRO A 150 -2.01 -7.57 -8.86
C PRO A 150 -0.97 -6.55 -9.34
N TYR A 151 -0.77 -5.47 -8.58
CA TYR A 151 0.19 -4.42 -8.94
C TYR A 151 1.62 -4.95 -9.09
N LEU A 152 2.06 -5.83 -8.18
CA LEU A 152 3.42 -6.38 -8.22
C LEU A 152 3.60 -7.52 -9.23
N ALA A 153 2.58 -8.37 -9.39
CA ALA A 153 2.76 -9.69 -9.97
C ALA A 153 2.08 -9.89 -11.32
N ASP A 154 1.02 -9.14 -11.66
CA ASP A 154 0.15 -9.49 -12.79
C ASP A 154 0.90 -9.61 -14.10
N ASP A 155 1.68 -8.59 -14.47
CA ASP A 155 2.42 -8.57 -15.74
C ASP A 155 3.43 -9.74 -15.84
N THR A 156 4.11 -10.04 -14.73
CA THR A 156 5.07 -11.14 -14.69
C THR A 156 4.37 -12.50 -14.77
N LEU A 157 3.32 -12.71 -13.98
CA LEU A 157 2.54 -13.95 -13.99
C LEU A 157 1.88 -14.18 -15.35
N LEU A 158 1.31 -13.12 -15.94
CA LEU A 158 0.66 -13.20 -17.23
C LEU A 158 1.64 -13.64 -18.32
N ARG A 159 2.85 -13.07 -18.36
CA ARG A 159 3.91 -13.51 -19.29
C ARG A 159 4.34 -14.96 -19.05
N ARG A 160 4.56 -15.36 -17.80
CA ARG A 160 4.98 -16.74 -17.46
C ARG A 160 3.93 -17.77 -17.87
N ILE A 161 2.66 -17.46 -17.66
CA ILE A 161 1.57 -18.36 -18.02
C ILE A 161 1.36 -18.37 -19.54
N GLN A 162 1.17 -17.19 -20.17
CA GLN A 162 0.81 -17.11 -21.59
C GLN A 162 1.98 -17.45 -22.53
N SER A 163 3.18 -16.97 -22.22
CA SER A 163 4.37 -17.18 -23.06
C SER A 163 5.22 -18.35 -22.58
N GLY A 164 5.31 -18.58 -21.27
CA GLY A 164 6.08 -19.68 -20.69
C GLY A 164 5.33 -21.01 -20.61
N GLY A 165 4.01 -21.01 -20.78
CA GLY A 165 3.18 -22.22 -20.70
C GLY A 165 3.04 -22.78 -19.28
N GLU A 166 3.36 -21.98 -18.25
CA GLU A 166 3.24 -22.40 -16.86
C GLU A 166 1.77 -22.52 -16.43
N ASN A 167 1.47 -23.51 -15.59
CA ASN A 167 0.12 -23.72 -15.07
C ASN A 167 -0.25 -22.57 -14.10
N PRO A 168 -1.32 -21.80 -14.32
CA PRO A 168 -1.73 -20.72 -13.40
C PRO A 168 -1.82 -21.16 -11.93
N LYS A 169 -2.23 -22.42 -11.69
CA LYS A 169 -2.40 -22.98 -10.35
C LYS A 169 -1.10 -23.31 -9.62
N SER A 170 0.06 -23.25 -10.28
CA SER A 170 1.36 -23.42 -9.61
C SER A 170 1.77 -22.17 -8.81
N PHE A 171 1.14 -21.03 -9.05
CA PHE A 171 1.40 -19.79 -8.32
C PHE A 171 0.45 -19.66 -7.13
N GLN A 172 1.00 -19.78 -5.92
CA GLN A 172 0.27 -19.61 -4.67
C GLN A 172 0.93 -18.53 -3.79
N PHE A 173 0.09 -17.68 -3.22
CA PHE A 173 0.50 -16.55 -2.41
C PHE A 173 -0.18 -16.66 -1.04
N PHE A 174 0.60 -16.51 0.03
CA PHE A 174 0.08 -16.54 1.40
C PHE A 174 0.22 -15.15 2.00
N LEU A 175 -0.92 -14.49 2.18
CA LEU A 175 -0.99 -13.14 2.67
C LEU A 175 -1.42 -13.12 4.13
N PRO A 176 -0.80 -12.29 4.99
CA PRO A 176 -1.44 -11.89 6.23
C PRO A 176 -2.70 -11.08 5.90
N PHE A 177 -3.80 -11.38 6.58
CA PHE A 177 -5.05 -10.62 6.45
C PHE A 177 -5.56 -10.27 7.86
N PRO A 178 -5.90 -9.01 8.16
CA PRO A 178 -6.35 -8.61 9.49
C PRO A 178 -7.54 -9.46 9.95
N GLY A 179 -7.41 -10.07 11.12
CA GLY A 179 -8.46 -10.93 11.70
C GLY A 179 -8.52 -12.36 11.13
N SER A 180 -7.56 -12.81 10.32
CA SER A 180 -7.45 -14.19 9.83
C SER A 180 -6.02 -14.73 9.90
N ALA A 181 -5.88 -16.05 9.97
CA ALA A 181 -4.58 -16.72 10.11
C ALA A 181 -3.68 -16.56 8.87
N SER A 182 -4.27 -16.54 7.66
CA SER A 182 -3.64 -16.18 6.38
C SER A 182 -4.66 -16.35 5.25
N LEU A 183 -4.59 -15.50 4.22
CA LEU A 183 -5.29 -15.69 2.96
C LEU A 183 -4.37 -16.41 1.95
N ALA A 184 -4.78 -17.59 1.50
CA ALA A 184 -4.15 -18.27 0.37
C ALA A 184 -4.81 -17.83 -0.94
N ALA A 185 -4.06 -17.13 -1.77
CA ALA A 185 -4.47 -16.67 -3.08
C ALA A 185 -3.76 -17.46 -4.19
N GLN A 186 -4.47 -17.68 -5.29
CA GLN A 186 -3.95 -18.26 -6.53
C GLN A 186 -4.48 -17.45 -7.73
N VAL A 187 -3.88 -17.67 -8.89
CA VAL A 187 -4.34 -17.06 -10.13
C VAL A 187 -4.94 -18.09 -11.06
N ASN A 188 -5.89 -17.65 -11.88
CA ASN A 188 -6.37 -18.37 -13.04
C ASN A 188 -6.37 -17.43 -14.25
N LEU A 189 -6.36 -17.98 -15.46
CA LEU A 189 -6.54 -17.20 -16.68
C LEU A 189 -8.02 -17.16 -17.07
N SER A 190 -8.52 -15.96 -17.32
CA SER A 190 -9.86 -15.76 -17.86
C SER A 190 -9.80 -14.71 -18.96
N GLY A 191 -10.09 -15.08 -20.21
CA GLY A 191 -10.14 -14.11 -21.32
C GLY A 191 -8.85 -13.33 -21.57
N GLY A 192 -7.69 -13.88 -21.19
CA GLY A 192 -6.39 -13.22 -21.35
C GLY A 192 -5.99 -12.29 -20.19
N THR A 193 -6.78 -12.21 -19.13
CA THR A 193 -6.42 -11.53 -17.87
C THR A 193 -6.29 -12.52 -16.73
N LEU A 194 -5.60 -12.10 -15.66
CA LEU A 194 -5.53 -12.89 -14.43
C LEU A 194 -6.78 -12.66 -13.60
N LEU A 195 -7.36 -13.75 -13.13
CA LEU A 195 -8.40 -13.77 -12.13
C LEU A 195 -7.80 -14.28 -10.82
N TRP A 196 -7.75 -13.41 -9.82
CA TRP A 196 -7.30 -13.75 -8.48
C TRP A 196 -8.41 -14.46 -7.70
N GLN A 197 -8.06 -15.58 -7.07
CA GLN A 197 -9.02 -16.46 -6.41
C GLN A 197 -8.44 -17.02 -5.12
N GLN A 198 -9.31 -17.36 -4.18
CA GLN A 198 -8.93 -18.10 -2.98
C GLN A 198 -8.55 -19.53 -3.36
N SER A 199 -7.38 -20.01 -2.91
CA SER A 199 -6.84 -21.30 -3.36
C SER A 199 -7.72 -22.50 -2.98
N THR A 200 -8.44 -22.43 -1.86
CA THR A 200 -9.26 -23.53 -1.34
C THR A 200 -10.67 -23.59 -1.91
N SER A 201 -11.25 -22.46 -2.31
CA SER A 201 -12.66 -22.36 -2.72
C SER A 201 -12.85 -21.91 -4.17
N ALA A 202 -11.78 -21.45 -4.83
CA ALA A 202 -11.81 -20.80 -6.14
C ALA A 202 -12.73 -19.56 -6.21
N ARG A 203 -13.15 -19.02 -5.05
CA ARG A 203 -13.91 -17.77 -4.97
C ARG A 203 -13.05 -16.62 -5.49
N PRO A 204 -13.57 -15.74 -6.36
CA PRO A 204 -12.88 -14.51 -6.71
C PRO A 204 -12.52 -13.68 -5.48
N LEU A 205 -11.28 -13.23 -5.42
CA LEU A 205 -10.80 -12.32 -4.38
C LEU A 205 -11.08 -10.88 -4.79
N ARG A 206 -11.45 -10.07 -3.81
CA ARG A 206 -11.62 -8.64 -4.00
C ARG A 206 -10.28 -7.94 -3.85
N SER A 207 -10.21 -6.70 -4.33
CA SER A 207 -8.97 -5.89 -4.31
C SER A 207 -8.46 -5.68 -2.88
N GLU A 208 -9.35 -5.41 -1.92
CA GLU A 208 -9.00 -5.21 -0.51
C GLU A 208 -8.44 -6.46 0.19
N GLU A 209 -8.68 -7.65 -0.39
CA GLU A 209 -8.14 -8.93 0.10
C GLU A 209 -6.73 -9.21 -0.44
N LEU A 210 -6.30 -8.47 -1.47
CA LEU A 210 -5.02 -8.64 -2.15
C LEU A 210 -4.01 -7.55 -1.77
N ILE A 211 -4.34 -6.71 -0.78
CA ILE A 211 -3.45 -5.71 -0.22
C ILE A 211 -2.27 -6.41 0.47
N LEU A 212 -1.07 -5.94 0.18
CA LEU A 212 0.13 -6.26 0.94
C LEU A 212 0.24 -5.26 2.09
N PRO A 213 0.31 -5.71 3.36
CA PRO A 213 0.41 -4.79 4.48
C PRO A 213 1.60 -3.85 4.31
N PRO A 214 1.46 -2.55 4.62
CA PRO A 214 2.60 -1.66 4.70
C PRO A 214 3.43 -2.07 5.92
N GLY A 215 4.67 -2.46 5.71
CA GLY A 215 5.54 -2.94 6.79
C GLY A 215 6.52 -1.91 7.31
#